data_AF-A8YF01-F1
#
_entry.id   AF-A8YF01-F1
#
_cell.length_a   1.000
_cell.length_b   1.000
_cell.length_c   1.000
_cell.angle_alpha   90.00
_cell.angle_beta   90.00
_cell.angle_gamma   90.00
#
_symmetry.space_group_name_H-M   'P 1'
#
loop_
_entity.id
_entity.type
_entity.pdbx_description
1 polymer ?
#
loop_
_entity_poly.entity_id
_entity_poly.type
_entity_poly.pdbx_seq_one_letter_code
_entity_poly.pdbx_strand_id
1 'polypeptide(L)'
;MERVNSSHDSKIVAYWDCPTGIAGDMCLGALVDLGVPLEYLIAQLKTLGIEDEYQLRAEKVHRRGQIATKIHVDVTAEKSADHHHHHHHTPARHLLEIENLIKQANLPQKVQEWSLAVFQQLAIAEGAVHGIAPEKVHFHEVGATDAIIDIVGTCLGLDWLSVSELYCSSLPTGGGTVQAAHGRLPVPVPAVVQLFSQGQVPIYSNGIEAELVTPTGAAIVTTLAKSFGKPPQMQLEKVGLGAGTKDLPIPNLVRLWLGKKTPEKLDERETVAVLETQIDDLNPQAIAYLSESLLQVGALDVFSQAITMKKSRLGILLTVICALDKIAICENMIFQETTTLGIRRTIQERSILKREIQSIDTVYGQIRLKVAYKESINQPITVQPEYEDCAAIARQHHLPWRFVHQMALAIWQEKNQS
;
A
#
# COMPACT_ATOMS: atom_id res chain seq x y z
N MET A 1 -1.15 -33.75 -29.81
CA MET A 1 -0.54 -32.42 -29.93
C MET A 1 -0.90 -31.66 -28.67
N GLU A 2 0.10 -31.52 -27.80
CA GLU A 2 -0.02 -31.12 -26.41
C GLU A 2 -0.57 -29.70 -26.25
N ARG A 3 -1.44 -29.53 -25.25
CA ARG A 3 -1.74 -28.24 -24.65
C ARG A 3 -0.48 -27.77 -23.94
N VAL A 4 0.20 -26.79 -24.53
CA VAL A 4 1.18 -25.99 -23.81
C VAL A 4 0.42 -25.21 -22.75
N ASN A 5 0.56 -25.61 -21.49
CA ASN A 5 0.19 -24.82 -20.33
C ASN A 5 1.03 -23.54 -20.32
N SER A 6 0.48 -22.44 -20.83
CA SER A 6 1.00 -21.09 -20.58
C SER A 6 -0.15 -20.15 -20.26
N SER A 7 -0.53 -20.07 -18.99
CA SER A 7 -1.29 -18.93 -18.48
C SER A 7 -0.78 -18.57 -17.09
N HIS A 8 0.36 -17.86 -17.04
CA HIS A 8 0.50 -16.83 -16.02
C HIS A 8 -0.52 -15.76 -16.37
N ASP A 9 -1.75 -15.92 -15.88
CA ASP A 9 -2.82 -14.96 -16.11
C ASP A 9 -2.40 -13.67 -15.38
N SER A 10 -1.88 -12.72 -16.15
CA SER A 10 -1.28 -11.51 -15.60
C SER A 10 -2.38 -10.68 -14.95
N LYS A 11 -2.40 -10.64 -13.61
CA LYS A 11 -3.35 -9.86 -12.81
C LYS A 11 -3.44 -8.42 -13.33
N ILE A 12 -4.66 -7.99 -13.66
CA ILE A 12 -4.94 -6.59 -14.01
C ILE A 12 -4.90 -5.76 -12.73
N VAL A 13 -4.07 -4.73 -12.73
CA VAL A 13 -3.85 -3.83 -11.60
C VAL A 13 -4.25 -2.42 -12.02
N ALA A 14 -4.90 -1.72 -11.10
CA ALA A 14 -5.22 -0.32 -11.27
C ALA A 14 -4.59 0.55 -10.17
N TYR A 15 -4.25 1.80 -10.51
CA TYR A 15 -3.71 2.77 -9.58
C TYR A 15 -4.40 4.13 -9.74
N TRP A 16 -5.02 4.60 -8.66
CA TRP A 16 -5.60 5.94 -8.56
C TRP A 16 -4.52 6.97 -8.22
N ASP A 17 -4.21 7.82 -9.17
CA ASP A 17 -3.29 8.94 -9.01
C ASP A 17 -4.08 10.24 -8.83
N CYS A 18 -4.04 10.79 -7.62
CA CYS A 18 -5.00 11.79 -7.11
C CYS A 18 -4.35 13.13 -6.75
N PRO A 19 -3.67 13.84 -7.69
CA PRO A 19 -2.93 15.06 -7.38
C PRO A 19 -3.82 16.22 -6.86
N THR A 20 -5.09 16.24 -7.27
CA THR A 20 -6.13 17.19 -6.80
C THR A 20 -7.22 16.50 -5.99
N GLY A 21 -6.89 15.37 -5.37
CA GLY A 21 -7.84 14.56 -4.61
C GLY A 21 -8.73 13.72 -5.52
N ILE A 22 -9.88 13.30 -4.98
CA ILE A 22 -10.76 12.33 -5.59
C ILE A 22 -12.22 12.53 -5.14
N ALA A 23 -13.15 12.38 -6.07
CA ALA A 23 -14.59 12.40 -5.85
C ALA A 23 -15.26 11.28 -6.66
N GLY A 24 -16.50 10.92 -6.31
CA GLY A 24 -17.19 9.79 -6.94
C GLY A 24 -17.41 9.98 -8.45
N ASP A 25 -17.90 11.14 -8.85
CA ASP A 25 -18.05 11.55 -10.25
C ASP A 25 -16.72 11.54 -11.03
N MET A 26 -15.61 11.89 -10.38
CA MET A 26 -14.27 11.81 -10.94
C MET A 26 -13.85 10.35 -11.17
N CYS A 27 -14.18 9.44 -10.25
CA CYS A 27 -13.95 8.01 -10.43
C CYS A 27 -14.68 7.48 -11.67
N LEU A 28 -15.98 7.78 -11.80
CA LEU A 28 -16.77 7.41 -12.98
C LEU A 28 -16.19 8.00 -14.27
N GLY A 29 -15.79 9.28 -14.23
CA GLY A 29 -15.17 9.95 -15.36
C GLY A 29 -13.91 9.24 -15.85
N ALA A 30 -13.02 8.86 -14.94
CA ALA A 30 -11.79 8.15 -15.29
C ALA A 30 -12.06 6.75 -15.86
N LEU A 31 -13.07 6.05 -15.36
CA LEU A 31 -13.49 4.74 -15.86
C LEU A 31 -14.06 4.82 -17.29
N VAL A 32 -14.96 5.78 -17.54
CA VAL A 32 -15.51 6.01 -18.88
C VAL A 32 -14.40 6.46 -19.85
N ASP A 33 -13.45 7.28 -19.40
CA ASP A 33 -12.30 7.69 -20.20
C ASP A 33 -11.38 6.52 -20.58
N LEU A 34 -11.24 5.50 -19.72
CA LEU A 34 -10.52 4.25 -20.01
C LEU A 34 -11.23 3.35 -21.04
N GLY A 35 -12.50 3.63 -21.34
CA GLY A 35 -13.31 2.89 -22.29
C GLY A 35 -14.39 1.99 -21.68
N VAL A 36 -14.77 2.21 -20.41
CA VAL A 36 -16.02 1.63 -19.88
C VAL A 36 -17.20 2.30 -20.60
N PRO A 37 -18.07 1.56 -21.31
CA PRO A 37 -19.19 2.16 -22.02
C PRO A 37 -20.19 2.82 -21.06
N LEU A 38 -20.59 4.05 -21.34
CA LEU A 38 -21.57 4.76 -20.52
C LEU A 38 -22.93 4.02 -20.53
N GLU A 39 -23.30 3.46 -21.67
CA GLU A 39 -24.55 2.71 -21.85
C GLU A 39 -24.58 1.44 -20.99
N TYR A 40 -23.42 0.81 -20.77
CA TYR A 40 -23.29 -0.32 -19.85
C TYR A 40 -23.57 0.13 -18.41
N LEU A 41 -22.95 1.23 -17.97
CA LEU A 41 -23.20 1.78 -16.63
C LEU A 41 -24.68 2.14 -16.44
N ILE A 42 -25.29 2.83 -17.41
CA ILE A 42 -26.72 3.17 -17.37
C ILE A 42 -27.59 1.90 -17.28
N ALA A 43 -27.31 0.89 -18.12
CA ALA A 43 -28.10 -0.35 -18.12
C ALA A 43 -28.00 -1.12 -16.80
N GLN A 44 -26.81 -1.17 -16.19
CA GLN A 44 -26.62 -1.84 -14.91
C GLN A 44 -27.18 -1.03 -13.74
N LEU A 45 -26.99 0.30 -13.71
CA LEU A 45 -27.53 1.12 -12.63
C LEU A 45 -29.06 1.18 -12.62
N LYS A 46 -29.72 0.97 -13.76
CA LYS A 46 -31.19 0.80 -13.82
C LYS A 46 -31.70 -0.36 -12.99
N THR A 47 -30.90 -1.40 -12.76
CA THR A 47 -31.37 -2.55 -11.97
C THR A 47 -31.54 -2.23 -10.49
N LEU A 48 -31.02 -1.08 -10.02
CA LEU A 48 -31.27 -0.55 -8.68
C LEU A 48 -32.71 -0.06 -8.48
N GLY A 49 -33.50 0.13 -9.54
CA GLY A 49 -34.90 0.57 -9.44
C GLY A 49 -35.08 2.04 -9.04
N ILE A 50 -34.07 2.88 -9.32
CA ILE A 50 -34.05 4.32 -9.04
C ILE A 50 -33.82 5.15 -10.31
N GLU A 51 -34.11 4.60 -11.48
CA GLU A 51 -33.83 5.20 -12.79
C GLU A 51 -34.58 6.51 -13.04
N ASP A 52 -35.69 6.75 -12.34
CA ASP A 52 -36.48 7.98 -12.47
C ASP A 52 -35.92 9.13 -11.60
N GLU A 53 -34.92 8.86 -10.75
CA GLU A 53 -34.31 9.83 -9.82
C GLU A 53 -33.06 10.52 -10.37
N TYR A 54 -32.51 10.06 -11.49
CA TYR A 54 -31.30 10.64 -12.04
C TYR A 54 -31.19 10.49 -13.55
N GLN A 55 -30.38 11.37 -14.13
CA GLN A 55 -29.85 11.22 -15.47
C GLN A 55 -28.32 11.19 -15.42
N LEU A 56 -27.72 10.16 -16.03
CA LEU A 56 -26.27 10.05 -16.16
C LEU A 56 -25.82 10.52 -17.55
N ARG A 57 -24.89 11.49 -17.60
CA ARG A 57 -24.29 11.94 -18.85
C ARG A 57 -22.77 12.11 -18.74
N ALA A 58 -22.08 11.88 -19.84
CA ALA A 58 -20.64 12.11 -19.97
C ALA A 58 -20.35 13.29 -20.90
N GLU A 59 -19.34 14.07 -20.57
CA GLU A 59 -18.89 15.22 -21.34
C GLU A 59 -17.36 15.25 -21.38
N LYS A 60 -16.77 15.54 -22.56
CA LYS A 60 -15.34 15.85 -22.65
C LYS A 60 -15.13 17.31 -22.26
N VAL A 61 -14.33 17.55 -21.24
CA VAL A 61 -14.02 18.90 -20.73
C VAL A 61 -12.53 19.15 -20.79
N HIS A 62 -12.15 20.44 -20.84
CA HIS A 62 -10.77 20.87 -20.69
C HIS A 62 -10.53 21.40 -19.27
N ARG A 63 -9.51 20.88 -18.60
CA ARG A 63 -9.02 21.38 -17.30
C ARG A 63 -7.57 21.78 -17.44
N ARG A 64 -7.29 23.09 -17.40
CA ARG A 64 -5.93 23.65 -17.50
C ARG A 64 -5.11 23.05 -18.66
N GLY A 65 -5.73 22.89 -19.84
CA GLY A 65 -5.08 22.37 -21.05
C GLY A 65 -5.14 20.86 -21.25
N GLN A 66 -5.67 20.09 -20.29
CA GLN A 66 -5.85 18.63 -20.42
C GLN A 66 -7.30 18.28 -20.70
N ILE A 67 -7.53 17.36 -21.65
CA ILE A 67 -8.84 16.79 -21.93
C ILE A 67 -9.11 15.69 -20.92
N ALA A 68 -10.32 15.67 -20.36
CA ALA A 68 -10.77 14.61 -19.45
C ALA A 68 -12.27 14.38 -19.60
N THR A 69 -12.77 13.28 -19.05
CA THR A 69 -14.19 12.96 -19.03
C THR A 69 -14.80 13.45 -17.72
N LYS A 70 -15.84 14.28 -17.84
CA LYS A 70 -16.72 14.67 -16.73
C LYS A 70 -17.96 13.81 -16.77
N ILE A 71 -18.29 13.17 -15.66
CA ILE A 71 -19.59 12.54 -15.46
C ILE A 71 -20.45 13.52 -14.67
N HIS A 72 -21.70 13.65 -15.10
CA HIS A 72 -22.73 14.40 -14.40
C HIS A 72 -23.84 13.44 -14.02
N VAL A 73 -24.18 13.43 -12.74
CA VAL A 73 -25.34 12.74 -12.17
C VAL A 73 -26.38 13.82 -11.88
N ASP A 74 -27.26 14.08 -12.84
CA ASP A 74 -28.28 15.11 -12.70
C ASP A 74 -29.49 14.49 -11.98
N VAL A 75 -29.67 14.80 -10.69
CA VAL A 75 -30.76 14.26 -9.87
C VAL A 75 -32.08 14.98 -10.19
N THR A 76 -33.13 14.22 -10.51
CA THR A 76 -34.46 14.74 -10.84
C THR A 76 -35.26 14.99 -9.56
N ALA A 77 -35.58 16.25 -9.26
CA ALA A 77 -36.42 16.58 -8.12
C ALA A 77 -37.87 16.13 -8.39
N GLU A 78 -38.48 15.41 -7.44
CA GLU A 78 -39.93 15.24 -7.42
C GLU A 78 -40.61 16.61 -7.33
N LYS A 79 -41.72 16.75 -8.07
CA LYS A 79 -42.65 17.88 -8.02
C LYS A 79 -43.31 17.97 -6.64
N SER A 80 -42.63 18.54 -5.65
CA SER A 80 -43.28 19.10 -4.48
C SER A 80 -43.65 20.54 -4.80
N ALA A 81 -44.92 20.74 -5.15
CA ALA A 81 -45.52 22.06 -5.21
C ALA A 81 -45.54 22.64 -3.79
N ASP A 82 -44.59 23.51 -3.47
CA ASP A 82 -44.89 24.80 -2.85
C ASP A 82 -43.66 25.70 -2.84
N HIS A 83 -43.91 26.96 -3.13
CA HIS A 83 -42.94 28.03 -3.23
C HIS A 83 -42.08 28.15 -1.96
N HIS A 84 -40.76 28.10 -2.09
CA HIS A 84 -39.78 29.05 -1.55
C HIS A 84 -38.37 28.61 -1.95
N HIS A 85 -37.57 29.56 -2.44
CA HIS A 85 -36.14 29.36 -2.70
C HIS A 85 -35.47 28.77 -1.46
N HIS A 86 -34.71 27.67 -1.60
CA HIS A 86 -33.52 27.25 -0.83
C HIS A 86 -33.33 25.71 -0.88
N HIS A 87 -32.15 25.28 -1.32
CA HIS A 87 -31.50 23.97 -1.16
C HIS A 87 -32.33 22.68 -1.41
N HIS A 88 -32.01 22.00 -2.51
CA HIS A 88 -32.57 20.70 -2.90
C HIS A 88 -32.28 19.62 -1.85
N HIS A 89 -33.32 19.14 -1.16
CA HIS A 89 -33.24 17.96 -0.31
C HIS A 89 -33.93 16.78 -1.02
N THR A 90 -33.14 15.85 -1.54
CA THR A 90 -33.57 14.51 -1.96
C THR A 90 -33.97 13.66 -0.75
N PRO A 91 -34.72 12.56 -0.93
CA PRO A 91 -35.04 11.64 0.17
C PRO A 91 -33.75 11.10 0.79
N ALA A 92 -33.49 11.44 2.05
CA ALA A 92 -32.34 10.89 2.78
C ALA A 92 -32.58 9.39 3.04
N ARG A 93 -31.72 8.54 2.47
CA ARG A 93 -31.78 7.08 2.67
C ARG A 93 -30.92 6.64 3.84
N HIS A 94 -31.40 5.62 4.54
CA HIS A 94 -30.62 4.90 5.52
C HIS A 94 -29.73 3.85 4.89
N LEU A 95 -28.66 3.46 5.60
CA LEU A 95 -27.78 2.37 5.18
C LEU A 95 -28.56 1.09 4.83
N LEU A 96 -29.52 0.68 5.67
CA LEU A 96 -30.30 -0.53 5.44
C LEU A 96 -31.12 -0.49 4.14
N GLU A 97 -31.64 0.67 3.78
CA GLU A 97 -32.38 0.86 2.51
C GLU A 97 -31.43 0.75 1.31
N ILE A 98 -30.26 1.38 1.39
CA ILE A 98 -29.22 1.31 0.35
C ILE A 98 -28.74 -0.14 0.18
N GLU A 99 -28.48 -0.85 1.28
CA GLU A 99 -28.07 -2.26 1.20
C GLU A 99 -29.13 -3.13 0.53
N ASN A 100 -30.41 -2.91 0.85
CA ASN A 100 -31.51 -3.65 0.26
C ASN A 100 -31.63 -3.37 -1.24
N LEU A 101 -31.49 -2.11 -1.67
CA LEU A 101 -31.44 -1.75 -3.09
C LEU A 101 -30.32 -2.51 -3.82
N ILE A 102 -29.09 -2.48 -3.29
CA ILE A 102 -27.94 -3.16 -3.93
C ILE A 102 -28.14 -4.69 -3.96
N LYS A 103 -28.63 -5.30 -2.87
CA LYS A 103 -28.87 -6.75 -2.79
C LYS A 103 -29.97 -7.23 -3.75
N GLN A 104 -30.93 -6.38 -4.09
CA GLN A 104 -32.02 -6.70 -5.01
C GLN A 104 -31.70 -6.39 -6.48
N ALA A 105 -30.67 -5.58 -6.74
CA ALA A 105 -30.33 -5.09 -8.08
C ALA A 105 -29.69 -6.13 -9.03
N ASN A 106 -29.55 -7.40 -8.63
CA ASN A 106 -28.97 -8.46 -9.46
C ASN A 106 -27.63 -8.06 -10.13
N LEU A 107 -26.80 -7.34 -9.38
CA LEU A 107 -25.47 -6.90 -9.81
C LEU A 107 -24.49 -8.08 -9.80
N PRO A 108 -23.37 -8.02 -10.56
CA PRO A 108 -22.29 -9.00 -10.41
C PRO A 108 -21.87 -9.12 -8.94
N GLN A 109 -21.62 -10.34 -8.48
CA GLN A 109 -21.36 -10.61 -7.06
C GLN A 109 -20.26 -9.70 -6.48
N LYS A 110 -19.16 -9.53 -7.21
CA LYS A 110 -18.04 -8.68 -6.82
C LYS A 110 -18.42 -7.20 -6.68
N VAL A 111 -19.27 -6.71 -7.58
CA VAL A 111 -19.79 -5.33 -7.57
C VAL A 111 -20.70 -5.12 -6.36
N GLN A 112 -21.58 -6.07 -6.06
CA GLN A 112 -22.42 -6.03 -4.87
C GLN A 112 -21.56 -6.00 -3.59
N GLU A 113 -20.59 -6.90 -3.47
CA GLU A 113 -19.68 -6.97 -2.32
C GLU A 113 -18.90 -5.67 -2.12
N TRP A 114 -18.30 -5.13 -3.19
CA TRP A 114 -17.58 -3.86 -3.14
C TRP A 114 -18.48 -2.68 -2.77
N SER A 115 -19.66 -2.58 -3.38
CA SER A 115 -20.58 -1.47 -3.12
C SER A 115 -21.06 -1.46 -1.66
N LEU A 116 -21.44 -2.63 -1.14
CA LEU A 116 -21.84 -2.78 0.27
C LEU A 116 -20.70 -2.43 1.22
N ALA A 117 -19.47 -2.89 0.93
CA ALA A 117 -18.30 -2.57 1.74
C ALA A 117 -18.01 -1.06 1.79
N VAL A 118 -18.12 -0.37 0.66
CA VAL A 118 -17.89 1.09 0.59
C VAL A 118 -18.93 1.85 1.41
N PHE A 119 -20.22 1.51 1.27
CA PHE A 119 -21.28 2.12 2.07
C PHE A 119 -21.14 1.82 3.57
N GLN A 120 -20.73 0.61 3.92
CA GLN A 120 -20.48 0.25 5.32
C GLN A 120 -19.34 1.09 5.92
N GLN A 121 -18.21 1.25 5.21
CA GLN A 121 -17.10 2.07 5.69
C GLN A 121 -17.49 3.53 5.84
N LEU A 122 -18.24 4.06 4.88
CA LEU A 122 -18.77 5.41 4.97
C LEU A 122 -19.75 5.57 6.16
N ALA A 123 -20.66 4.62 6.38
CA ALA A 123 -21.56 4.65 7.53
C ALA A 123 -20.80 4.61 8.86
N ILE A 124 -19.74 3.81 8.95
CA ILE A 124 -18.89 3.76 10.14
C ILE A 124 -18.22 5.12 10.38
N ALA A 125 -17.73 5.76 9.33
CA ALA A 125 -17.10 7.07 9.44
C ALA A 125 -18.09 8.17 9.86
N GLU A 126 -19.26 8.25 9.21
CA GLU A 126 -20.33 9.19 9.55
C GLU A 126 -20.88 8.94 10.96
N GLY A 127 -21.10 7.67 11.33
CA GLY A 127 -21.57 7.28 12.66
C GLY A 127 -20.60 7.72 13.76
N ALA A 128 -19.28 7.60 13.52
CA ALA A 128 -18.26 8.09 14.45
C ALA A 128 -18.28 9.62 14.61
N VAL A 129 -18.48 10.37 13.52
CA VAL A 129 -18.61 11.84 13.54
C VAL A 129 -19.85 12.28 14.32
N HIS A 130 -20.97 11.59 14.14
CA HIS A 130 -22.26 11.94 14.73
C HIS A 130 -22.54 11.26 16.09
N GLY A 131 -21.66 10.35 16.55
CA GLY A 131 -21.83 9.61 17.80
C GLY A 131 -22.99 8.62 17.78
N ILE A 132 -23.34 8.06 16.62
CA ILE A 132 -24.43 7.11 16.43
C ILE A 132 -23.91 5.80 15.82
N ALA A 133 -24.67 4.72 16.01
CA ALA A 133 -24.35 3.44 15.40
C ALA A 133 -24.46 3.52 13.86
N PRO A 134 -23.60 2.82 13.08
CA PRO A 134 -23.60 2.88 11.62
C PRO A 134 -24.97 2.61 10.98
N GLU A 135 -25.76 1.71 11.58
CA GLU A 135 -27.08 1.32 11.08
C GLU A 135 -28.13 2.44 11.23
N LYS A 136 -27.86 3.42 12.11
CA LYS A 136 -28.72 4.58 12.36
C LYS A 136 -28.31 5.82 11.57
N VAL A 137 -27.23 5.73 10.80
CA VAL A 137 -26.77 6.86 9.98
C VAL A 137 -27.82 7.19 8.93
N HIS A 138 -28.18 8.47 8.91
CA HIS A 138 -28.90 9.10 7.81
C HIS A 138 -27.88 9.82 6.95
N PHE A 139 -27.72 9.38 5.71
CA PHE A 139 -26.79 10.04 4.83
C PHE A 139 -27.45 11.27 4.20
N HIS A 140 -27.32 12.41 4.87
CA HIS A 140 -27.85 13.70 4.39
C HIS A 140 -27.12 14.22 3.14
N GLU A 141 -25.89 13.78 2.92
CA GLU A 141 -25.03 14.19 1.79
C GLU A 141 -24.60 13.03 0.89
N VAL A 142 -24.65 11.78 1.39
CA VAL A 142 -24.03 10.61 0.72
C VAL A 142 -24.97 9.40 0.55
N GLY A 143 -26.26 9.56 0.85
CA GLY A 143 -27.32 8.58 0.55
C GLY A 143 -28.34 9.17 -0.40
N ALA A 144 -28.03 10.35 -0.91
CA ALA A 144 -28.63 10.89 -2.10
C ALA A 144 -28.25 10.01 -3.31
N THR A 145 -29.10 10.07 -4.31
CA THR A 145 -29.02 9.26 -5.53
C THR A 145 -27.64 9.37 -6.19
N ASP A 146 -27.00 10.54 -6.15
CA ASP A 146 -25.65 10.79 -6.68
C ASP A 146 -24.58 9.86 -6.09
N ALA A 147 -24.53 9.70 -4.77
CA ALA A 147 -23.54 8.85 -4.11
C ALA A 147 -23.75 7.35 -4.42
N ILE A 148 -25.00 6.91 -4.56
CA ILE A 148 -25.33 5.54 -5.00
C ILE A 148 -24.80 5.31 -6.42
N ILE A 149 -25.06 6.24 -7.33
CA ILE A 149 -24.60 6.15 -8.72
C ILE A 149 -23.07 6.19 -8.79
N ASP A 150 -22.43 7.06 -8.02
CA ASP A 150 -20.97 7.19 -7.94
C ASP A 150 -20.30 5.91 -7.44
N ILE A 151 -20.75 5.37 -6.30
CA ILE A 151 -20.15 4.19 -5.66
C ILE A 151 -20.42 2.93 -6.50
N VAL A 152 -21.69 2.66 -6.81
CA VAL A 152 -22.06 1.43 -7.54
C VAL A 152 -21.51 1.49 -8.96
N GLY A 153 -21.60 2.64 -9.63
CA GLY A 153 -21.05 2.82 -10.97
C GLY A 153 -19.52 2.68 -11.01
N THR A 154 -18.82 3.14 -9.96
CA THR A 154 -17.36 2.94 -9.86
C THR A 154 -17.03 1.46 -9.70
N CYS A 155 -17.77 0.74 -8.85
CA CYS A 155 -17.59 -0.71 -8.67
C CYS A 155 -17.86 -1.47 -9.98
N LEU A 156 -18.92 -1.11 -10.71
CA LEU A 156 -19.24 -1.67 -12.03
C LEU A 156 -18.12 -1.42 -13.05
N GLY A 157 -17.57 -0.22 -13.12
CA GLY A 157 -16.49 0.08 -14.05
C GLY A 157 -15.19 -0.65 -13.71
N LEU A 158 -14.85 -0.79 -12.43
CA LEU A 158 -13.70 -1.58 -11.98
C LEU A 158 -13.86 -3.07 -12.32
N ASP A 159 -15.07 -3.60 -12.18
CA ASP A 159 -15.40 -4.99 -12.54
C ASP A 159 -15.37 -5.20 -14.07
N TRP A 160 -15.92 -4.26 -14.84
CA TRP A 160 -15.85 -4.27 -16.31
C TRP A 160 -14.41 -4.32 -16.82
N LEU A 161 -13.52 -3.55 -16.19
CA LEU A 161 -12.08 -3.56 -16.48
C LEU A 161 -11.34 -4.78 -15.90
N SER A 162 -12.05 -5.70 -15.23
CA SER A 162 -11.50 -6.90 -14.59
C SER A 162 -10.36 -6.59 -13.61
N VAL A 163 -10.44 -5.45 -12.91
CA VAL A 163 -9.42 -5.03 -11.94
C VAL A 163 -9.35 -6.03 -10.80
N SER A 164 -8.16 -6.59 -10.56
CA SER A 164 -7.92 -7.58 -9.51
C SER A 164 -7.30 -6.97 -8.25
N GLU A 165 -6.44 -5.97 -8.41
CA GLU A 165 -5.83 -5.22 -7.31
C GLU A 165 -5.91 -3.72 -7.64
N LEU A 166 -6.32 -2.93 -6.65
CA LEU A 166 -6.40 -1.48 -6.75
C LEU A 166 -5.43 -0.85 -5.75
N TYR A 167 -4.73 0.20 -6.16
CA TYR A 167 -3.80 0.97 -5.34
C TYR A 167 -4.14 2.46 -5.45
N CYS A 168 -3.71 3.27 -4.51
CA CYS A 168 -3.99 4.71 -4.53
C CYS A 168 -2.75 5.53 -4.12
N SER A 169 -2.58 6.72 -4.69
CA SER A 169 -1.57 7.67 -4.24
C SER A 169 -1.85 8.14 -2.81
N SER A 170 -0.88 8.82 -2.17
CA SER A 170 -1.22 9.68 -1.03
C SER A 170 -2.30 10.70 -1.44
N LEU A 171 -3.11 11.14 -0.48
CA LEU A 171 -4.22 12.06 -0.75
C LEU A 171 -3.96 13.48 -0.21
N PRO A 172 -4.28 14.52 -0.98
CA PRO A 172 -4.17 15.89 -0.48
C PRO A 172 -5.30 16.21 0.49
N THR A 173 -5.00 16.91 1.58
CA THR A 173 -6.00 17.31 2.58
C THR A 173 -6.96 18.39 2.07
N GLY A 174 -6.56 19.17 1.06
CA GLY A 174 -7.23 20.42 0.73
C GLY A 174 -7.12 21.44 1.87
N GLY A 175 -8.07 22.37 1.93
CA GLY A 175 -8.13 23.40 2.98
C GLY A 175 -9.35 24.30 2.85
N GLY A 176 -9.53 25.19 3.83
CA GLY A 176 -10.67 26.11 3.90
C GLY A 176 -11.92 25.48 4.52
N THR A 177 -13.09 25.84 3.99
CA THR A 177 -14.40 25.39 4.52
C THR A 177 -15.38 25.14 3.39
N VAL A 178 -16.32 24.22 3.58
CA VAL A 178 -17.45 23.97 2.67
C VAL A 178 -18.79 24.20 3.37
N GLN A 179 -19.82 24.54 2.60
CA GLN A 179 -21.18 24.59 3.09
C GLN A 179 -21.82 23.21 2.88
N ALA A 180 -22.24 22.60 3.98
CA ALA A 180 -22.85 21.28 4.05
C ALA A 180 -24.27 21.39 4.66
N ALA A 181 -25.02 20.29 4.69
CA ALA A 181 -26.32 20.22 5.36
C ALA A 181 -26.19 20.51 6.86
N HIS A 182 -25.02 20.18 7.42
CA HIS A 182 -24.64 20.41 8.82
C HIS A 182 -24.06 21.82 9.07
N GLY A 183 -24.20 22.74 8.11
CA GLY A 183 -23.63 24.07 8.19
C GLY A 183 -22.23 24.16 7.57
N ARG A 184 -21.44 25.13 8.01
CA ARG A 184 -20.10 25.36 7.48
C ARG A 184 -19.10 24.43 8.14
N LEU A 185 -18.53 23.51 7.37
CA LEU A 185 -17.58 22.51 7.84
C LEU A 185 -16.13 22.84 7.42
N PRO A 186 -15.11 22.49 8.22
CA PRO A 186 -13.72 22.59 7.81
C PRO A 186 -13.41 21.58 6.69
N VAL A 187 -12.36 21.84 5.91
CA VAL A 187 -11.82 20.91 4.92
C VAL A 187 -10.45 20.40 5.38
N PRO A 188 -10.18 19.08 5.37
CA PRO A 188 -11.10 18.01 4.99
C PRO A 188 -12.31 17.92 5.92
N VAL A 189 -13.47 17.55 5.37
CA VAL A 189 -14.69 17.39 6.16
C VAL A 189 -14.53 16.25 7.17
N PRO A 190 -15.23 16.28 8.32
CA PRO A 190 -15.01 15.32 9.42
C PRO A 190 -15.06 13.84 9.00
N ALA A 191 -16.01 13.45 8.14
CA ALA A 191 -16.11 12.08 7.65
C ALA A 191 -14.87 11.64 6.83
N VAL A 192 -14.28 12.55 6.04
CA VAL A 192 -13.05 12.29 5.29
C VAL A 192 -11.86 12.10 6.24
N VAL A 193 -11.74 12.91 7.29
CA VAL A 193 -10.69 12.74 8.31
C VAL A 193 -10.82 11.38 8.99
N GLN A 194 -12.04 10.96 9.31
CA GLN A 194 -12.32 9.66 9.91
C GLN A 194 -11.93 8.51 8.99
N LEU A 195 -12.30 8.57 7.70
CA LEU A 195 -11.92 7.58 6.69
C LEU A 195 -10.39 7.50 6.51
N PHE A 196 -9.70 8.65 6.48
CA PHE A 196 -8.24 8.68 6.39
C PHE A 196 -7.58 8.01 7.59
N SER A 197 -8.08 8.27 8.80
CA SER A 197 -7.54 7.67 10.02
C SER A 197 -7.74 6.16 10.04
N GLN A 198 -8.95 5.68 9.69
CA GLN A 198 -9.27 4.25 9.65
C GLN A 198 -8.48 3.53 8.56
N GLY A 199 -8.36 4.13 7.37
CA GLY A 199 -7.62 3.60 6.24
C GLY A 199 -6.10 3.77 6.33
N GLN A 200 -5.57 4.37 7.41
CA GLN A 200 -4.15 4.71 7.57
C GLN A 200 -3.58 5.42 6.32
N VAL A 201 -4.34 6.37 5.79
CA VAL A 201 -4.02 7.03 4.52
C VAL A 201 -2.86 8.01 4.72
N PRO A 202 -1.77 7.92 3.94
CA PRO A 202 -0.75 8.95 3.91
C PRO A 202 -1.34 10.22 3.28
N ILE A 203 -1.38 11.29 4.07
CA ILE A 203 -1.92 12.59 3.66
C ILE A 203 -0.82 13.63 3.53
N TYR A 204 -1.07 14.64 2.69
CA TYR A 204 -0.18 15.79 2.53
C TYR A 204 -1.00 17.05 2.23
N SER A 205 -0.41 18.23 2.44
CA SER A 205 -0.99 19.49 1.96
C SER A 205 -0.37 19.87 0.63
N ASN A 206 -1.20 20.28 -0.32
CA ASN A 206 -0.78 20.85 -1.60
C ASN A 206 -1.01 22.37 -1.68
N GLY A 207 -1.40 23.00 -0.57
CA GLY A 207 -1.64 24.45 -0.48
C GLY A 207 -2.92 24.96 -1.17
N ILE A 208 -3.82 24.08 -1.62
CA ILE A 208 -5.07 24.47 -2.28
C ILE A 208 -6.22 24.53 -1.27
N GLU A 209 -6.81 25.71 -1.11
CA GLU A 209 -8.00 25.93 -0.27
C GLU A 209 -9.30 25.55 -1.00
N ALA A 210 -9.52 24.26 -1.14
CA ALA A 210 -10.79 23.70 -1.57
C ALA A 210 -10.95 22.29 -0.99
N GLU A 211 -12.19 21.81 -0.88
CA GLU A 211 -12.43 20.38 -0.73
C GLU A 211 -12.02 19.66 -2.02
N LEU A 212 -10.94 18.90 -1.90
CA LEU A 212 -10.29 18.11 -2.94
C LEU A 212 -10.68 16.63 -2.88
N VAL A 213 -10.95 16.12 -1.67
CA VAL A 213 -11.41 14.75 -1.44
C VAL A 213 -12.78 14.81 -0.81
N THR A 214 -13.77 14.23 -1.49
CA THR A 214 -15.15 14.14 -0.95
C THR A 214 -15.32 12.89 -0.09
N PRO A 215 -16.32 12.82 0.81
CA PRO A 215 -16.62 11.60 1.57
C PRO A 215 -16.76 10.37 0.68
N THR A 216 -17.47 10.48 -0.44
CA THR A 216 -17.65 9.40 -1.43
C THR A 216 -16.32 8.95 -2.03
N GLY A 217 -15.50 9.90 -2.50
CA GLY A 217 -14.20 9.60 -3.10
C GLY A 217 -13.26 8.94 -2.10
N ALA A 218 -13.21 9.44 -0.85
CA ALA A 218 -12.45 8.84 0.24
C ALA A 218 -12.92 7.41 0.52
N ALA A 219 -14.23 7.19 0.69
CA ALA A 219 -14.77 5.87 1.03
C ALA A 219 -14.47 4.82 -0.05
N ILE A 220 -14.53 5.20 -1.33
CA ILE A 220 -14.16 4.31 -2.45
C ILE A 220 -12.71 3.85 -2.29
N VAL A 221 -11.75 4.77 -2.14
CA VAL A 221 -10.32 4.40 -2.13
C VAL A 221 -9.89 3.77 -0.82
N THR A 222 -10.40 4.20 0.33
CA THR A 222 -10.04 3.60 1.62
C THR A 222 -10.58 2.19 1.77
N THR A 223 -11.67 1.85 1.06
CA THR A 223 -12.26 0.52 1.10
C THR A 223 -11.64 -0.41 0.05
N LEU A 224 -11.48 0.07 -1.19
CA LEU A 224 -11.12 -0.78 -2.32
C LEU A 224 -9.62 -0.84 -2.59
N ALA A 225 -8.83 0.17 -2.17
CA ALA A 225 -7.40 0.14 -2.39
C ALA A 225 -6.69 -0.80 -1.40
N LYS A 226 -5.80 -1.63 -1.93
CA LYS A 226 -4.97 -2.57 -1.16
C LYS A 226 -3.89 -1.86 -0.34
N SER A 227 -3.33 -0.79 -0.88
CA SER A 227 -2.40 0.08 -0.16
C SER A 227 -2.32 1.46 -0.80
N PHE A 228 -1.80 2.40 0.00
CA PHE A 228 -1.56 3.78 -0.41
C PHE A 228 -0.06 4.06 -0.57
N GLY A 229 0.31 4.90 -1.53
CA GLY A 229 1.68 5.35 -1.71
C GLY A 229 2.10 5.35 -3.19
N LYS A 230 3.30 4.83 -3.46
CA LYS A 230 3.82 4.74 -4.83
C LYS A 230 3.05 3.67 -5.63
N PRO A 231 2.91 3.84 -6.96
CA PRO A 231 2.32 2.81 -7.79
C PRO A 231 3.13 1.51 -7.71
N PRO A 232 2.48 0.34 -7.76
CA PRO A 232 3.19 -0.93 -7.84
C PRO A 232 3.94 -1.05 -9.17
N GLN A 233 4.91 -1.97 -9.24
CA GLN A 233 5.55 -2.29 -10.50
C GLN A 233 4.52 -2.94 -11.46
N MET A 234 4.23 -2.24 -12.55
CA MET A 234 3.26 -2.67 -13.55
C MET A 234 3.70 -2.25 -14.95
N GLN A 235 3.27 -3.02 -15.95
CA GLN A 235 3.28 -2.57 -17.32
C GLN A 235 2.02 -1.75 -17.56
N LEU A 236 2.17 -0.42 -17.62
CA LEU A 236 1.07 0.50 -17.86
C LEU A 236 0.52 0.31 -19.28
N GLU A 237 -0.78 0.07 -19.41
CA GLU A 237 -1.45 -0.14 -20.70
C GLU A 237 -2.29 1.07 -21.10
N LYS A 238 -3.06 1.63 -20.16
CA LYS A 238 -3.95 2.77 -20.40
C LYS A 238 -4.04 3.68 -19.18
N VAL A 239 -4.42 4.93 -19.42
CA VAL A 239 -4.75 5.91 -18.38
C VAL A 239 -6.06 6.58 -18.75
N GLY A 240 -6.99 6.65 -17.80
CA GLY A 240 -8.21 7.47 -17.94
C GLY A 240 -8.18 8.66 -17.02
N LEU A 241 -8.77 9.76 -17.48
CA LEU A 241 -8.80 11.05 -16.81
C LEU A 241 -10.23 11.42 -16.44
N GLY A 242 -10.50 11.50 -15.14
CA GLY A 242 -11.78 11.92 -14.59
C GLY A 242 -11.74 13.36 -14.09
N ALA A 243 -12.66 14.20 -14.57
CA ALA A 243 -12.65 15.63 -14.30
C ALA A 243 -13.48 16.05 -13.07
N GLY A 244 -12.89 16.85 -12.19
CA GLY A 244 -13.60 17.51 -11.11
C GLY A 244 -14.38 18.75 -11.58
N THR A 245 -15.31 19.20 -10.75
CA THR A 245 -16.17 20.37 -11.05
C THR A 245 -15.46 21.70 -10.81
N LYS A 246 -14.67 21.80 -9.73
CA LYS A 246 -14.03 23.05 -9.30
C LYS A 246 -12.88 23.44 -10.24
N ASP A 247 -12.74 24.72 -10.54
CA ASP A 247 -11.56 25.27 -11.20
C ASP A 247 -10.45 25.49 -10.17
N LEU A 248 -9.35 24.77 -10.33
CA LEU A 248 -8.20 24.81 -9.42
C LEU A 248 -6.97 25.45 -10.12
N PRO A 249 -5.93 25.85 -9.38
CA PRO A 249 -4.68 26.33 -9.98
C PRO A 249 -3.98 25.30 -10.87
N ILE A 250 -4.15 24.02 -10.56
CA ILE A 250 -3.68 22.87 -11.36
C ILE A 250 -4.88 22.11 -11.97
N PRO A 251 -4.70 21.27 -12.99
CA PRO A 251 -5.80 20.47 -13.56
C PRO A 251 -6.53 19.67 -12.48
N ASN A 252 -7.83 19.94 -12.28
CA ASN A 252 -8.66 19.20 -11.33
C ASN A 252 -9.07 17.85 -11.91
N LEU A 253 -8.16 16.88 -11.84
CA LEU A 253 -8.27 15.58 -12.48
C LEU A 253 -7.83 14.46 -11.53
N VAL A 254 -8.56 13.35 -11.56
CA VAL A 254 -8.06 12.05 -11.08
C VAL A 254 -7.59 11.24 -12.29
N ARG A 255 -6.52 10.47 -12.13
CA ARG A 255 -6.01 9.59 -13.19
C ARG A 255 -6.11 8.14 -12.73
N LEU A 256 -6.78 7.30 -13.51
CA LEU A 256 -6.82 5.86 -13.29
C LEU A 256 -5.83 5.19 -14.23
N TRP A 257 -4.75 4.67 -13.68
CA TRP A 257 -3.78 3.90 -14.43
C TRP A 257 -4.24 2.45 -14.46
N LEU A 258 -4.26 1.83 -15.63
CA LEU A 258 -4.61 0.43 -15.83
C LEU A 258 -3.47 -0.30 -16.50
N GLY A 259 -3.15 -1.49 -16.02
CA GLY A 259 -2.12 -2.31 -16.63
C GLY A 259 -1.99 -3.67 -15.99
N LYS A 260 -0.95 -4.40 -16.38
CA LYS A 260 -0.68 -5.75 -15.88
C LYS A 260 0.41 -5.71 -14.83
N LYS A 261 0.19 -6.40 -13.72
CA LYS A 261 1.24 -6.61 -12.73
C LYS A 261 2.41 -7.29 -13.42
N THR A 262 3.57 -6.66 -13.39
CA THR A 262 4.78 -7.36 -13.80
C THR A 262 5.00 -8.45 -12.76
N PRO A 263 5.18 -9.73 -13.14
CA PRO A 263 5.60 -10.74 -12.17
C PRO A 263 6.81 -10.16 -11.47
N GLU A 264 6.80 -10.12 -10.14
CA GLU A 264 8.01 -9.86 -9.38
C GLU A 264 9.02 -10.89 -9.88
N LYS A 265 9.95 -10.47 -10.75
CA LYS A 265 11.18 -11.24 -10.88
C LYS A 265 11.74 -11.18 -9.48
N LEU A 266 11.84 -12.34 -8.83
CA LEU A 266 12.61 -12.54 -7.60
C LEU A 266 14.10 -12.26 -7.87
N ASP A 267 14.45 -11.08 -8.38
CA ASP A 267 15.61 -10.40 -7.84
C ASP A 267 15.10 -9.81 -6.53
N GLU A 268 15.03 -10.64 -5.47
CA GLU A 268 14.84 -10.20 -4.09
C GLU A 268 16.06 -9.33 -3.74
N ARG A 269 16.08 -8.11 -4.27
CA ARG A 269 16.99 -7.05 -3.85
C ARG A 269 16.49 -6.61 -2.49
N GLU A 270 17.02 -7.27 -1.48
CA GLU A 270 16.78 -6.89 -0.11
C GLU A 270 17.36 -5.49 0.10
N THR A 271 16.55 -4.61 0.67
CA THR A 271 17.02 -3.28 1.05
C THR A 271 17.48 -3.31 2.50
N VAL A 272 18.71 -2.85 2.74
CA VAL A 272 19.34 -2.78 4.07
C VAL A 272 19.78 -1.35 4.37
N ALA A 273 19.87 -1.01 5.64
CA ALA A 273 20.51 0.20 6.11
C ALA A 273 21.93 -0.11 6.58
N VAL A 274 22.88 0.73 6.19
CA VAL A 274 24.25 0.75 6.70
C VAL A 274 24.41 1.97 7.59
N LEU A 275 24.62 1.73 8.89
CA LEU A 275 24.83 2.73 9.92
C LEU A 275 26.32 2.81 10.23
N GLU A 276 26.89 4.01 10.21
CA GLU A 276 28.32 4.22 10.40
C GLU A 276 28.62 5.34 11.38
N THR A 277 29.60 5.12 12.24
CA THR A 277 30.12 6.16 13.13
C THR A 277 31.59 5.98 13.45
N GLN A 278 32.33 7.08 13.63
CA GLN A 278 33.74 7.06 14.03
C GLN A 278 33.88 7.38 15.53
N ILE A 279 34.70 6.61 16.23
CA ILE A 279 34.88 6.70 17.68
C ILE A 279 36.39 6.68 18.02
N ASP A 280 36.91 7.71 18.69
CA ASP A 280 38.33 7.84 19.10
C ASP A 280 38.56 7.94 20.62
N ASP A 281 37.49 7.91 21.41
CA ASP A 281 37.52 8.16 22.86
C ASP A 281 36.77 7.10 23.69
N LEU A 282 36.53 5.92 23.12
CA LEU A 282 35.88 4.78 23.77
C LEU A 282 36.84 3.60 23.95
N ASN A 283 36.68 2.86 25.05
CA ASN A 283 37.39 1.59 25.26
C ASN A 283 36.91 0.55 24.23
N PRO A 284 37.83 -0.10 23.47
CA PRO A 284 37.46 -1.12 22.49
C PRO A 284 36.65 -2.30 23.04
N GLN A 285 36.72 -2.60 24.35
CA GLN A 285 35.88 -3.64 24.97
C GLN A 285 34.37 -3.34 24.83
N ALA A 286 33.98 -2.07 24.81
CA ALA A 286 32.59 -1.66 24.60
C ALA A 286 32.11 -2.02 23.18
N ILE A 287 33.00 -1.98 22.18
CA ILE A 287 32.67 -2.36 20.80
C ILE A 287 32.32 -3.84 20.70
N ALA A 288 33.04 -4.71 21.42
CA ALA A 288 32.74 -6.14 21.45
C ALA A 288 31.35 -6.41 22.06
N TYR A 289 31.07 -5.82 23.22
CA TYR A 289 29.77 -5.93 23.90
C TYR A 289 28.62 -5.41 23.02
N LEU A 290 28.79 -4.23 22.42
CA LEU A 290 27.79 -3.64 21.54
C LEU A 290 27.55 -4.51 20.30
N SER A 291 28.60 -5.10 19.72
CA SER A 291 28.47 -5.95 18.52
C SER A 291 27.61 -7.18 18.78
N GLU A 292 27.82 -7.87 19.91
CA GLU A 292 26.98 -9.00 20.32
C GLU A 292 25.54 -8.57 20.57
N SER A 293 25.34 -7.45 21.26
CA SER A 293 24.02 -6.92 21.59
C SER A 293 23.23 -6.50 20.35
N LEU A 294 23.88 -5.86 19.38
CA LEU A 294 23.28 -5.48 18.10
C LEU A 294 22.85 -6.70 17.27
N LEU A 295 23.68 -7.74 17.22
CA LEU A 295 23.32 -8.99 16.54
C LEU A 295 22.11 -9.66 17.18
N GLN A 296 21.99 -9.62 18.52
CA GLN A 296 20.84 -10.19 19.25
C GLN A 296 19.51 -9.48 18.92
N VAL A 297 19.52 -8.17 18.70
CA VAL A 297 18.31 -7.41 18.34
C VAL A 297 17.97 -7.46 16.84
N GLY A 298 18.76 -8.20 16.06
CA GLY A 298 18.51 -8.44 14.65
C GLY A 298 19.31 -7.58 13.67
N ALA A 299 20.45 -7.01 14.09
CA ALA A 299 21.44 -6.54 13.12
C ALA A 299 21.89 -7.72 12.24
N LEU A 300 22.02 -7.46 10.95
CA LEU A 300 22.40 -8.46 9.95
C LEU A 300 23.92 -8.71 9.96
N ASP A 301 24.70 -7.66 10.25
CA ASP A 301 26.14 -7.73 10.42
C ASP A 301 26.66 -6.54 11.24
N VAL A 302 27.75 -6.73 11.95
CA VAL A 302 28.44 -5.68 12.72
C VAL A 302 29.94 -5.88 12.61
N PHE A 303 30.66 -4.85 12.15
CA PHE A 303 32.11 -4.91 12.05
C PHE A 303 32.75 -3.55 12.30
N SER A 304 34.06 -3.57 12.52
CA SER A 304 34.85 -2.39 12.86
C SER A 304 36.12 -2.29 12.01
N GLN A 305 36.48 -1.07 11.59
CA GLN A 305 37.74 -0.79 10.90
C GLN A 305 38.61 0.17 11.73
N ALA A 306 39.91 -0.10 11.82
CA ALA A 306 40.85 0.82 12.44
C ALA A 306 41.08 2.04 11.54
N ILE A 307 40.95 3.24 12.09
CA ILE A 307 41.11 4.50 11.37
C ILE A 307 42.00 5.48 12.15
N THR A 308 42.57 6.45 11.45
CA THR A 308 43.23 7.61 12.07
C THR A 308 42.32 8.82 11.92
N MET A 309 42.04 9.51 13.03
CA MET A 309 41.18 10.68 13.11
C MET A 309 42.00 11.96 13.33
N LYS A 310 41.31 13.10 13.36
CA LYS A 310 41.95 14.41 13.63
C LYS A 310 42.82 14.36 14.89
N LYS A 311 43.86 15.19 14.95
CA LYS A 311 44.85 15.20 16.05
C LYS A 311 45.60 13.86 16.21
N SER A 312 45.73 13.10 15.12
CA SER A 312 46.46 11.82 15.06
C SER A 312 45.94 10.77 16.06
N ARG A 313 44.65 10.84 16.40
CA ARG A 313 44.04 9.87 17.30
C ARG A 313 43.71 8.59 16.56
N LEU A 314 44.05 7.46 17.15
CA LEU A 314 43.60 6.16 16.68
C LEU A 314 42.13 6.00 17.08
N GLY A 315 41.30 5.62 16.13
CA GLY A 315 39.88 5.40 16.33
C GLY A 315 39.37 4.20 15.57
N ILE A 316 38.07 3.96 15.70
CA ILE A 316 37.35 2.88 15.07
C ILE A 316 36.22 3.47 14.24
N LEU A 317 36.07 3.00 12.99
CA LEU A 317 34.83 3.11 12.24
C LEU A 317 33.97 1.88 12.56
N LEU A 318 32.88 2.08 13.30
CA LEU A 318 31.87 1.06 13.54
C LEU A 318 30.87 1.08 12.39
N THR A 319 30.60 -0.08 11.81
CA THR A 319 29.60 -0.28 10.75
C THR A 319 28.60 -1.34 11.17
N VAL A 320 27.30 -1.00 11.10
CA VAL A 320 26.17 -1.87 11.44
C VAL A 320 25.25 -1.97 10.24
N ILE A 321 24.99 -3.20 9.78
CA ILE A 321 24.04 -3.47 8.68
C ILE A 321 22.76 -4.03 9.30
N CYS A 322 21.60 -3.46 8.99
CA CYS A 322 20.32 -3.91 9.52
C CYS A 322 19.16 -3.73 8.52
N ALA A 323 18.05 -4.41 8.77
CA ALA A 323 16.81 -4.19 8.03
C ALA A 323 16.21 -2.81 8.35
N LEU A 324 15.39 -2.25 7.46
CA LEU A 324 14.87 -0.87 7.60
C LEU A 324 14.05 -0.66 8.88
N ASP A 325 13.32 -1.68 9.32
CA ASP A 325 12.52 -1.67 10.56
C ASP A 325 13.40 -1.71 11.83
N LYS A 326 14.67 -2.09 11.72
CA LYS A 326 15.63 -2.19 12.82
C LYS A 326 16.52 -0.95 12.98
N ILE A 327 16.40 0.04 12.10
CA ILE A 327 17.22 1.26 12.16
C ILE A 327 17.13 1.93 13.52
N ALA A 328 15.91 2.21 14.00
CA ALA A 328 15.70 2.99 15.22
C ALA A 328 16.26 2.29 16.46
N ILE A 329 16.09 0.95 16.58
CA ILE A 329 16.62 0.20 17.72
C ILE A 329 18.15 0.13 17.67
N CYS A 330 18.75 -0.06 16.49
CA CYS A 330 20.20 -0.09 16.35
C CYS A 330 20.83 1.29 16.63
N GLU A 331 20.24 2.38 16.11
CA GLU A 331 20.70 3.74 16.38
C GLU A 331 20.66 4.05 17.89
N ASN A 332 19.56 3.71 18.57
CA ASN A 332 19.44 3.92 20.01
C ASN A 332 20.52 3.17 20.80
N MET A 333 20.81 1.91 20.47
CA MET A 333 21.85 1.13 21.14
C MET A 333 23.24 1.72 20.90
N ILE A 334 23.55 2.14 19.67
CA ILE A 334 24.82 2.80 19.34
C ILE A 334 24.98 4.08 20.17
N PHE A 335 23.93 4.90 20.30
CA PHE A 335 23.99 6.11 21.13
C PHE A 335 24.12 5.83 22.63
N GLN A 336 23.54 4.73 23.13
CA GLN A 336 23.59 4.39 24.55
C GLN A 336 24.94 3.79 24.97
N GLU A 337 25.53 2.95 24.11
CA GLU A 337 26.71 2.15 24.45
C GLU A 337 28.03 2.76 23.93
N THR A 338 27.97 3.85 23.17
CA THR A 338 29.15 4.53 22.65
C THR A 338 29.18 6.00 23.00
N THR A 339 30.34 6.64 22.81
CA THR A 339 30.55 8.08 22.97
C THR A 339 30.12 8.90 21.75
N THR A 340 29.55 8.27 20.73
CA THR A 340 29.23 8.98 19.49
C THR A 340 28.12 10.01 19.66
N LEU A 341 28.26 11.11 18.94
CA LEU A 341 27.25 12.17 18.85
C LEU A 341 26.44 12.10 17.56
N GLY A 342 26.77 11.18 16.65
CA GLY A 342 26.09 11.09 15.37
C GLY A 342 26.35 9.80 14.62
N ILE A 343 25.32 9.35 13.91
CA ILE A 343 25.35 8.15 13.07
C ILE A 343 25.01 8.60 11.66
N ARG A 344 25.84 8.20 10.68
CA ARG A 344 25.51 8.37 9.26
C ARG A 344 24.81 7.12 8.77
N ARG A 345 23.80 7.30 7.92
CA ARG A 345 23.00 6.21 7.36
C ARG A 345 23.00 6.25 5.85
N THR A 346 23.21 5.10 5.22
CA THR A 346 22.92 4.90 3.80
C THR A 346 21.96 3.73 3.63
N ILE A 347 21.05 3.84 2.66
CA ILE A 347 20.16 2.73 2.27
C ILE A 347 20.77 2.08 1.03
N GLN A 348 20.95 0.76 1.08
CA GLN A 348 21.61 -0.02 0.03
C GLN A 348 20.74 -1.19 -0.38
N GLU A 349 20.78 -1.54 -1.67
CA GLU A 349 20.21 -2.79 -2.18
C GLU A 349 21.28 -3.89 -2.17
N ARG A 350 20.89 -5.10 -1.78
CA ARG A 350 21.76 -6.29 -1.87
C ARG A 350 21.03 -7.46 -2.52
N SER A 351 21.76 -8.26 -3.31
CA SER A 351 21.27 -9.54 -3.81
C SER A 351 21.67 -10.65 -2.85
N ILE A 352 20.71 -11.50 -2.48
CA ILE A 352 20.93 -12.64 -1.58
C ILE A 352 20.61 -13.96 -2.28
N LEU A 353 21.30 -15.03 -1.87
CA LEU A 353 20.91 -16.39 -2.22
C LEU A 353 19.90 -16.88 -1.20
N LYS A 354 18.88 -17.62 -1.67
CA LYS A 354 18.00 -18.36 -0.77
C LYS A 354 18.84 -19.40 -0.04
N ARG A 355 18.67 -19.48 1.27
CA ARG A 355 19.43 -20.39 2.11
C ARG A 355 18.52 -21.14 3.05
N GLU A 356 18.87 -22.38 3.32
CA GLU A 356 18.25 -23.19 4.35
C GLU A 356 19.31 -23.75 5.28
N ILE A 357 18.86 -24.18 6.47
CA ILE A 357 19.71 -24.87 7.43
C ILE A 357 19.39 -26.36 7.32
N GLN A 358 20.36 -27.13 6.87
CA GLN A 358 20.31 -28.59 6.91
C GLN A 358 21.11 -29.10 8.11
N SER A 359 20.75 -30.26 8.63
CA SER A 359 21.51 -30.90 9.72
C SER A 359 22.05 -32.24 9.24
N ILE A 360 23.30 -32.53 9.59
CA ILE A 360 23.92 -33.85 9.39
C ILE A 360 24.33 -34.43 10.73
N ASP A 361 24.22 -35.74 10.83
CA ASP A 361 24.77 -36.50 11.95
C ASP A 361 26.21 -36.91 11.62
N THR A 362 27.12 -36.66 12.54
CA THR A 362 28.50 -37.12 12.49
C THR A 362 28.78 -38.03 13.68
N VAL A 363 29.91 -38.74 13.65
CA VAL A 363 30.35 -39.57 14.78
C VAL A 363 30.61 -38.77 16.07
N TYR A 364 30.72 -37.45 15.98
CA TYR A 364 30.97 -36.54 17.10
C TYR A 364 29.75 -35.69 17.47
N GLY A 365 28.60 -35.90 16.83
CA GLY A 365 27.38 -35.14 17.07
C GLY A 365 26.81 -34.51 15.81
N GLN A 366 25.70 -33.79 15.97
CA GLN A 366 24.99 -33.14 14.88
C GLN A 366 25.64 -31.80 14.53
N ILE A 367 25.77 -31.51 13.23
CA ILE A 367 26.28 -30.25 12.71
C ILE A 367 25.25 -29.66 11.75
N ARG A 368 24.91 -28.39 11.94
CA ARG A 368 24.10 -27.63 10.98
C ARG A 368 24.97 -27.09 9.84
N LEU A 369 24.42 -27.06 8.64
CA LEU A 369 25.02 -26.47 7.45
C LEU A 369 24.07 -25.46 6.84
N LYS A 370 24.61 -24.30 6.50
CA LYS A 370 23.95 -23.31 5.68
C LYS A 370 24.15 -23.70 4.21
N VAL A 371 23.07 -24.10 3.56
CA VAL A 371 23.04 -24.46 2.13
C VAL A 371 22.35 -23.34 1.37
N ALA A 372 23.07 -22.72 0.43
CA ALA A 372 22.60 -21.61 -0.38
C ALA A 372 22.32 -22.05 -1.82
N TYR A 373 21.16 -21.67 -2.35
CA TYR A 373 20.64 -22.03 -3.67
C TYR A 373 20.47 -20.81 -4.56
N LYS A 374 20.62 -21.03 -5.87
CA LYS A 374 20.19 -20.07 -6.88
C LYS A 374 18.94 -20.60 -7.56
N GLU A 375 17.85 -19.84 -7.50
CA GLU A 375 16.53 -20.26 -8.00
C GLU A 375 16.56 -20.70 -9.46
N SER A 376 17.41 -20.08 -10.29
CA SER A 376 17.51 -20.38 -11.71
C SER A 376 17.98 -21.81 -12.03
N ILE A 377 18.70 -22.46 -11.10
CA ILE A 377 19.31 -23.77 -11.33
C ILE A 377 18.91 -24.82 -10.29
N ASN A 378 18.18 -24.42 -9.23
CA ASN A 378 17.75 -25.28 -8.11
C ASN A 378 18.85 -26.24 -7.60
N GLN A 379 20.10 -25.77 -7.64
CA GLN A 379 21.28 -26.51 -7.20
C GLN A 379 21.99 -25.71 -6.10
N PRO A 380 22.57 -26.40 -5.10
CA PRO A 380 23.33 -25.77 -4.04
C PRO A 380 24.59 -25.13 -4.63
N ILE A 381 24.75 -23.83 -4.42
CA ILE A 381 25.90 -23.04 -4.87
C ILE A 381 27.00 -23.05 -3.82
N THR A 382 26.60 -22.98 -2.55
CA THR A 382 27.52 -22.88 -1.43
C THR A 382 26.94 -23.64 -0.25
N VAL A 383 27.80 -24.45 0.39
CA VAL A 383 27.47 -25.22 1.58
C VAL A 383 28.52 -24.89 2.62
N GLN A 384 28.09 -24.44 3.77
CA GLN A 384 28.99 -24.03 4.84
C GLN A 384 28.50 -24.60 6.18
N PRO A 385 29.26 -25.51 6.83
CA PRO A 385 29.01 -25.90 8.21
C PRO A 385 29.00 -24.69 9.14
N GLU A 386 28.05 -24.65 10.06
CA GLU A 386 27.94 -23.59 11.06
C GLU A 386 29.16 -23.63 12.00
N TYR A 387 29.75 -22.45 12.20
CA TYR A 387 31.02 -22.31 12.92
C TYR A 387 30.90 -22.78 14.37
N GLU A 388 29.86 -22.38 15.08
CA GLU A 388 29.67 -22.68 16.50
C GLU A 388 29.49 -24.19 16.74
N ASP A 389 28.75 -24.89 15.87
CA ASP A 389 28.59 -26.34 15.97
C ASP A 389 29.94 -27.04 15.78
N CYS A 390 30.71 -26.63 14.77
CA CYS A 390 32.06 -27.16 14.53
C CYS A 390 33.01 -26.84 15.69
N ALA A 391 32.92 -25.64 16.27
CA ALA A 391 33.78 -25.19 17.37
C ALA A 391 33.44 -25.90 18.68
N ALA A 392 32.16 -26.13 18.98
CA ALA A 392 31.71 -26.88 20.14
C ALA A 392 32.22 -28.32 20.08
N ILE A 393 32.03 -29.01 18.95
CA ILE A 393 32.52 -30.38 18.75
C ILE A 393 34.05 -30.43 18.83
N ALA A 394 34.75 -29.51 18.17
CA ALA A 394 36.21 -29.45 18.21
C ALA A 394 36.76 -29.30 19.64
N ARG A 395 36.15 -28.42 20.45
CA ARG A 395 36.53 -28.23 21.86
C ARG A 395 36.21 -29.45 22.72
N GLN A 396 35.00 -30.00 22.57
CA GLN A 396 34.51 -31.14 23.36
C GLN A 396 35.34 -32.42 23.12
N HIS A 397 35.72 -32.67 21.87
CA HIS A 397 36.44 -33.89 21.48
C HIS A 397 37.94 -33.69 21.28
N HIS A 398 38.47 -32.50 21.59
CA HIS A 398 39.87 -32.14 21.39
C HIS A 398 40.37 -32.37 19.95
N LEU A 399 39.52 -32.06 18.97
CA LEU A 399 39.81 -32.20 17.54
C LEU A 399 40.19 -30.85 16.93
N PRO A 400 40.98 -30.82 15.84
CA PRO A 400 41.15 -29.60 15.06
C PRO A 400 39.82 -29.15 14.44
N TRP A 401 39.44 -27.88 14.60
CA TRP A 401 38.22 -27.32 14.00
C TRP A 401 38.13 -27.58 12.49
N ARG A 402 39.26 -27.43 11.78
CA ARG A 402 39.33 -27.67 10.33
C ARG A 402 38.97 -29.11 9.96
N PHE A 403 39.33 -30.08 10.80
CA PHE A 403 38.97 -31.48 10.58
C PHE A 403 37.45 -31.67 10.71
N VAL A 404 36.84 -31.13 11.76
CA VAL A 404 35.38 -31.20 11.98
C VAL A 404 34.61 -30.56 10.82
N HIS A 405 35.07 -29.38 10.37
CA HIS A 405 34.49 -28.66 9.24
C HIS A 405 34.57 -29.46 7.93
N GLN A 406 35.73 -30.01 7.60
CA GLN A 406 35.93 -30.81 6.38
C GLN A 406 35.13 -32.12 6.41
N MET A 407 35.10 -32.80 7.56
CA MET A 407 34.29 -34.01 7.76
C MET A 407 32.81 -33.71 7.51
N ALA A 408 32.30 -32.60 8.04
CA ALA A 408 30.90 -32.20 7.84
C ALA A 408 30.57 -31.99 6.35
N LEU A 409 31.44 -31.31 5.61
CA LEU A 409 31.26 -31.12 4.17
C LEU A 409 31.27 -32.44 3.40
N ALA A 410 32.19 -33.36 3.72
CA ALA A 410 32.29 -34.65 3.05
C ALA A 410 31.02 -35.50 3.24
N ILE A 411 30.53 -35.61 4.48
CA ILE A 411 29.30 -36.34 4.80
C ILE A 411 28.09 -35.76 4.07
N TRP A 412 27.99 -34.42 4.01
CA TRP A 412 26.91 -33.75 3.30
C TRP A 412 26.96 -34.05 1.79
N GLN A 413 28.15 -34.04 1.18
CA GLN A 413 28.35 -34.34 -0.24
C GLN A 413 27.96 -35.78 -0.57
N GLU A 414 28.38 -36.76 0.25
CA GLU A 414 28.02 -38.18 0.05
C GLU A 414 26.50 -38.39 0.06
N LYS A 415 25.78 -37.72 0.97
CA LYS A 415 24.31 -37.82 1.07
C LYS A 415 23.56 -37.17 -0.10
N ASN A 416 24.15 -36.20 -0.80
CA ASN A 416 23.48 -35.41 -1.85
C ASN A 416 24.01 -35.70 -3.27
N GLN A 417 24.97 -36.62 -3.42
CA GLN A 417 25.45 -37.12 -4.72
C GLN A 417 24.85 -38.49 -5.12
N SER A 418 23.98 -39.06 -4.29
CA SER A 418 23.15 -40.25 -4.61
C SER A 418 21.78 -39.82 -5.08
#